data_AF-A0A9X8DMH9-F1
#
_entry.id   AF-A0A9X8DMH9-F1
#
_cell.length_a   1.000
_cell.length_b   1.000
_cell.length_c   1.000
_cell.angle_alpha   90.00
_cell.angle_beta   90.00
_cell.angle_gamma   90.00
#
_symmetry.space_group_name_H-M   'P 1'
#
loop_
_entity.id
_entity.type
_entity.pdbx_description
1 polymer ?
#
loop_
_entity_poly.entity_id
_entity_poly.type
_entity_poly.pdbx_seq_one_letter_code
_entity_poly.pdbx_strand_id
1 'polypeptide(L)'
;MQIDNNLDLQERVSYIHSDTTKDVDGYAEAKTPKDLDDTLENGGALAEGGALDLFSREAFALFMQYGAIGVIYGMIPSLNYPIF
;
A
#
# COMPACT_ATOMS: atom_id res chain seq x y z
N MET A 1 -12.10 -35.58 27.98
CA MET A 1 -11.28 -34.55 27.29
C MET A 1 -10.16 -34.21 28.24
N GLN A 2 -9.01 -34.85 28.08
CA GLN A 2 -7.85 -34.64 28.95
C GLN A 2 -7.17 -33.38 28.41
N ILE A 3 -7.21 -32.30 29.17
CA ILE A 3 -6.55 -31.05 28.79
C ILE A 3 -5.05 -31.30 28.95
N ASP A 4 -4.33 -31.29 27.84
CA ASP A 4 -2.89 -31.50 27.81
C ASP A 4 -2.21 -30.33 28.53
N ASN A 5 -1.90 -30.51 29.81
CA ASN A 5 -1.25 -29.49 30.65
C ASN A 5 0.02 -28.90 30.03
N ASN A 6 0.71 -29.67 29.17
CA ASN A 6 1.87 -29.18 28.43
C ASN A 6 1.50 -28.07 27.45
N LEU A 7 0.33 -28.11 26.82
CA LEU A 7 -0.12 -27.09 25.87
C LEU A 7 -0.50 -25.79 26.60
N ASP A 8 -1.21 -25.90 27.73
CA ASP A 8 -1.53 -24.75 28.60
C ASP A 8 -0.26 -24.06 29.11
N LEU A 9 0.73 -24.84 29.55
CA LEU A 9 2.02 -24.29 30.00
C LEU A 9 2.78 -23.61 28.86
N GLN A 10 2.74 -24.16 27.64
CA GLN A 10 3.34 -23.53 26.47
C GLN A 10 2.65 -22.22 26.10
N GLU A 11 1.32 -22.17 26.17
CA GLU A 11 0.54 -20.96 25.91
C GLU A 11 0.88 -19.87 26.94
N ARG A 12 0.93 -20.22 28.22
CA ARG A 12 1.27 -19.29 29.32
C ARG A 12 2.72 -18.83 29.30
N VAL A 13 3.67 -19.68 28.88
CA VAL A 13 5.07 -19.29 28.68
C VAL A 13 5.23 -18.34 27.50
N SER A 14 4.47 -18.56 26.41
CA SER A 14 4.51 -17.65 25.25
C SER A 14 4.02 -16.24 25.60
N TYR A 15 3.01 -16.13 26.46
CA TYR A 15 2.50 -14.85 26.95
C TYR A 15 3.51 -14.07 27.82
N ILE A 16 4.33 -14.78 28.60
CA ILE A 16 5.38 -14.14 29.41
C ILE A 16 6.57 -13.75 28.55
N HIS A 17 6.92 -14.56 27.54
CA HIS A 17 8.04 -14.27 26.66
C HIS A 17 7.76 -13.12 25.67
N SER A 18 6.50 -12.95 25.26
CA SER A 18 6.10 -11.87 24.35
C SER A 18 6.14 -10.47 24.99
N ASP A 19 6.04 -10.39 26.31
CA ASP A 19 6.13 -9.15 27.10
C ASP A 19 7.54 -8.90 27.67
N THR A 20 8.55 -9.63 27.18
CA THR A 20 9.94 -9.27 27.47
C THR A 20 10.19 -7.91 26.83
N THR A 21 10.21 -6.88 27.68
CA THR A 21 10.42 -5.46 27.36
C THR A 21 11.38 -5.31 26.19
N LYS A 22 10.83 -5.07 25.00
CA LYS A 22 11.66 -4.69 23.86
C LYS A 22 12.24 -3.34 24.23
N ASP A 23 13.55 -3.30 24.35
CA ASP A 23 14.31 -2.07 24.46
C ASP A 23 13.73 -1.06 23.46
N VAL A 24 13.27 0.08 23.98
CA VAL A 24 12.51 1.08 23.22
C VAL A 24 13.36 1.60 22.06
N ASP A 25 14.68 1.56 22.25
CA ASP A 25 15.70 1.96 21.29
C ASP A 25 15.87 0.93 20.17
N GLY A 26 15.76 -0.37 20.47
CA GLY A 26 15.86 -1.46 19.49
C GLY A 26 14.63 -1.64 18.59
N TYR A 27 13.44 -1.20 19.04
CA TYR A 27 12.23 -1.25 18.20
C TYR A 27 12.23 -0.14 17.13
N ALA A 28 12.79 1.03 17.44
CA ALA A 28 12.96 2.12 16.48
C ALA A 28 13.93 1.73 15.36
N GLU A 29 15.03 1.05 15.71
CA GLU A 29 16.03 0.60 14.73
C GLU A 29 15.60 -0.60 13.88
N ALA A 30 14.57 -1.35 14.30
CA ALA A 30 14.09 -2.53 13.58
C ALA A 30 12.98 -2.26 12.56
N LYS A 31 12.36 -1.06 12.57
CA LYS A 31 11.29 -0.69 11.62
C LYS A 31 11.82 -0.30 10.24
N THR A 32 13.06 0.15 10.16
CA THR A 32 13.67 0.60 8.92
C THR A 32 14.90 -0.25 8.68
N PRO A 33 14.91 -1.12 7.65
CA PRO A 33 16.15 -1.75 7.22
C PRO A 33 17.16 -0.64 6.94
N LYS A 34 18.26 -0.59 7.69
CA LYS A 34 19.29 0.47 7.60
C LYS A 34 19.94 0.58 6.20
N ASP A 35 19.72 -0.41 5.34
CA ASP A 35 20.20 -0.45 3.95
C ASP A 35 19.11 -0.09 2.91
N LEU A 36 17.94 0.40 3.33
CA LEU A 36 16.87 0.90 2.45
C LEU A 36 16.76 2.43 2.43
N ASP A 37 17.60 3.17 3.14
CA ASP A 37 17.55 4.64 3.14
C ASP A 37 18.04 5.24 1.81
N ASP A 38 19.08 4.68 1.18
CA ASP A 38 19.67 5.26 -0.04
C ASP A 38 18.78 5.11 -1.29
N THR A 39 17.79 4.22 -1.28
CA THR A 39 16.86 4.00 -2.41
C THR A 39 15.41 4.36 -2.13
N LEU A 40 15.04 4.61 -0.86
CA LEU A 40 13.68 4.94 -0.44
C LEU A 40 13.53 6.41 -0.02
N GLU A 41 14.57 7.10 0.48
CA GLU A 41 14.49 8.55 0.77
C GLU A 41 14.17 9.39 -0.47
N ASN A 42 14.49 8.90 -1.68
CA ASN A 42 14.23 9.59 -2.94
C ASN A 42 13.07 9.00 -3.77
N GLY A 43 12.27 8.06 -3.25
CA GLY A 43 11.25 7.44 -4.09
C GLY A 43 10.45 6.30 -3.48
N GLY A 44 9.99 6.46 -2.23
CA GLY A 44 8.93 5.63 -1.69
C GLY A 44 7.76 5.49 -2.65
N ALA A 45 7.16 4.29 -2.73
CA ALA A 45 6.02 3.94 -3.60
C ALA A 45 4.75 4.81 -3.44
N LEU A 46 4.79 5.79 -2.54
CA LEU A 46 3.83 6.87 -2.39
C LEU A 46 4.40 8.07 -3.14
N ALA A 47 3.88 8.35 -4.35
CA ALA A 47 4.11 9.64 -4.98
C ALA A 47 3.72 10.74 -3.98
N GLU A 48 4.59 11.74 -3.81
CA GLU A 48 4.39 12.83 -2.85
C GLU A 48 2.98 13.41 -3.03
N GLY A 49 2.11 13.16 -2.05
CA GLY A 49 0.68 13.43 -2.12
C GLY A 49 0.39 14.92 -1.99
N GLY A 50 0.75 15.70 -3.01
CA GLY A 50 0.45 17.12 -3.14
C GLY A 50 -0.80 17.36 -3.98
N ALA A 51 -1.34 18.59 -3.91
CA ALA A 51 -2.37 19.00 -4.85
C ALA A 51 -1.81 19.00 -6.27
N LEU A 52 -2.43 18.23 -7.16
CA LEU A 52 -2.04 18.20 -8.57
C LEU A 52 -2.36 19.55 -9.21
N ASP A 53 -1.36 20.21 -9.79
CA ASP A 53 -1.57 21.43 -10.58
C ASP A 53 -2.42 21.10 -11.81
N LEU A 54 -3.63 21.64 -11.87
CA LEU A 54 -4.61 21.36 -12.91
C LEU A 54 -4.13 21.77 -14.30
N PHE A 55 -3.19 22.71 -14.39
CA PHE A 55 -2.59 23.14 -15.66
C PHE A 55 -1.24 22.47 -15.96
N SER A 56 -0.81 21.52 -15.13
CA SER A 56 0.36 20.69 -15.41
C SER A 56 0.08 19.72 -16.56
N ARG A 57 1.15 19.39 -17.31
CA ARG A 57 1.12 18.37 -18.37
C ARG A 57 0.68 17.00 -17.82
N GLU A 58 1.03 16.70 -16.59
CA GLU A 58 0.69 15.43 -15.94
C GLU A 58 -0.82 15.35 -15.64
N ALA A 59 -1.41 16.44 -15.15
CA ALA A 59 -2.85 16.54 -14.95
C ALA A 59 -3.60 16.42 -16.28
N PHE A 60 -3.12 17.12 -17.31
CA PHE A 60 -3.70 17.04 -18.64
C PHE A 60 -3.63 15.63 -19.23
N ALA A 61 -2.51 14.92 -19.05
CA ALA A 61 -2.36 13.54 -19.49
C ALA A 61 -3.38 12.61 -18.78
N LEU A 62 -3.57 12.76 -17.48
CA LEU A 62 -4.57 12.01 -16.71
C LEU A 62 -6.00 12.32 -17.16
N PHE A 63 -6.33 13.59 -17.39
CA PHE A 63 -7.64 13.99 -17.90
C PHE A 63 -7.90 13.47 -19.31
N MET A 64 -6.90 13.50 -20.19
CA MET A 64 -7.02 12.97 -21.56
C MET A 64 -7.18 11.44 -21.55
N GLN A 65 -6.52 10.73 -20.65
CA GLN A 65 -6.71 9.29 -20.47
C GLN A 65 -8.15 8.95 -20.09
N TYR A 66 -8.71 9.64 -19.09
CA TYR A 66 -10.10 9.42 -18.67
C TYR A 66 -11.11 9.92 -19.72
N GLY A 67 -10.82 11.06 -20.35
CA GLY A 67 -11.62 11.64 -21.43
C GLY A 67 -11.71 10.72 -22.65
N ALA A 68 -10.62 10.05 -23.03
CA ALA A 68 -10.62 9.09 -24.12
C ALA A 68 -11.55 7.90 -23.84
N ILE A 69 -11.57 7.38 -22.62
CA ILE A 69 -12.49 6.29 -22.21
C ILE A 69 -13.94 6.77 -22.29
N GLY A 70 -14.23 7.99 -21.80
CA GLY A 70 -15.56 8.58 -21.89
C GLY A 70 -16.03 8.78 -23.34
N VAL A 71 -15.12 9.19 -24.22
CA VAL A 71 -15.37 9.33 -25.65
C VAL A 71 -15.66 7.98 -26.31
N ILE A 72 -14.88 6.93 -26.00
CA ILE A 72 -15.11 5.58 -26.53
C ILE A 72 -16.45 5.02 -26.05
N TYR A 73 -16.76 5.13 -24.76
CA TYR A 73 -18.04 4.66 -24.20
C TYR A 73 -19.23 5.53 -24.59
N GLY A 74 -19.03 6.79 -24.95
CA GLY A 74 -20.09 7.62 -25.54
C GLY A 74 -20.30 7.30 -27.02
N MET A 75 -19.22 7.04 -27.77
CA MET A 75 -19.30 6.79 -29.20
C MET A 75 -19.81 5.39 -29.52
N ILE A 76 -19.28 4.33 -28.90
CA ILE A 76 -19.63 2.93 -29.24
C ILE A 76 -21.16 2.70 -29.19
N PRO A 77 -21.89 3.10 -28.13
CA PRO A 77 -23.35 2.94 -28.09
C PRO A 77 -24.11 3.86 -29.05
N SER A 78 -23.50 4.99 -29.45
CA SER A 78 -24.09 5.97 -30.38
C SER A 78 -23.93 5.56 -31.85
N LEU A 79 -23.08 4.57 -32.15
CA LEU A 79 -22.98 4.02 -33.49
C LEU A 79 -24.26 3.23 -33.81
N ASN A 80 -25.06 3.75 -34.74
CA ASN A 80 -26.24 3.05 -35.30
C ASN A 80 -25.89 1.84 -36.17
N TYR A 81 -24.60 1.63 -36.46
CA TYR A 81 -24.11 0.50 -37.23
C TYR A 81 -23.14 -0.33 -36.38
N PRO A 82 -23.37 -1.63 -36.23
CA PRO A 82 -22.48 -2.47 -35.45
C PRO A 82 -21.12 -2.56 -36.13
N ILE A 83 -20.09 -2.26 -35.35
CA ILE A 83 -18.74 -2.77 -35.57
C ILE A 83 -18.75 -4.14 -34.88
N PHE A 84 -18.60 -5.21 -35.68
CA PHE A 84 -18.81 -6.64 -35.40
C PHE A 84 -20.24 -7.16 -35.61
#